data_AF-A0A6L8G8G6-F1
#
_entry.id   AF-A0A6L8G8G6-F1
#
_cell.length_a   1.000
_cell.length_b   1.000
_cell.length_c   1.000
_cell.angle_alpha   90.00
_cell.angle_beta   90.00
_cell.angle_gamma   90.00
#
_symmetry.space_group_name_H-M   'P 1'
#
loop_
_entity.id
_entity.type
_entity.pdbx_description
1 polymer ?
#
loop_
_entity_poly.entity_id
_entity_poly.type
_entity_poly.pdbx_seq_one_letter_code
_entity_poly.pdbx_strand_id
1 'polypeptide(L)'
;PTDAGGQFCDRGESYRTAIFVSNPAERAAAEKAKAAAQSELGRTIVTPILDASEFYVAEDYHQDYYKSKELVLTRRGPKSKASAYKFYRKACQRDDRIRQLWGDAAPFAS
;
A
#
# COMPACT_ATOMS: atom_id res chain seq x y z
N PRO A 1 -1.72 5.70 5.72
CA PRO A 1 -3.16 6.01 5.96
C PRO A 1 -3.45 7.49 6.31
N THR A 2 -2.44 8.32 6.55
CA THR A 2 -2.60 9.74 6.94
C THR A 2 -2.25 10.73 5.82
N ASP A 3 -1.96 10.24 4.62
CA ASP A 3 -1.55 11.02 3.45
C ASP A 3 -2.57 10.78 2.33
N ALA A 4 -3.23 11.84 1.87
CA ALA A 4 -4.27 11.77 0.85
C ALA A 4 -3.71 11.84 -0.58
N GLY A 5 -2.46 12.29 -0.75
CA GLY A 5 -1.86 12.53 -2.06
C GLY A 5 -1.14 11.32 -2.67
N GLY A 6 -1.14 10.17 -1.99
CA GLY A 6 -0.53 8.93 -2.45
C GLY A 6 0.25 8.20 -1.36
N GLN A 7 1.17 7.34 -1.77
CA GLN A 7 1.93 6.45 -0.90
C GLN A 7 3.43 6.55 -1.17
N PHE A 8 4.18 7.07 -0.20
CA PHE A 8 5.64 7.15 -0.26
C PHE A 8 6.14 8.00 -1.45
N CYS A 9 6.81 7.38 -2.43
CA CYS A 9 7.19 8.02 -3.70
C CYS A 9 6.05 8.07 -4.71
N ASP A 10 5.05 7.20 -4.58
CA ASP A 10 3.96 7.06 -5.54
C ASP A 10 2.90 8.12 -5.26
N ARG A 11 2.62 9.00 -6.24
CA ARG A 11 1.76 10.19 -6.07
C ARG A 11 0.68 10.27 -7.14
N GLY A 12 -0.49 10.75 -6.75
CA GLY A 12 -1.66 10.90 -7.62
C GLY A 12 -2.80 9.93 -7.30
N GLU A 13 -3.92 10.09 -8.01
CA GLU A 13 -5.19 9.39 -7.73
C GLU A 13 -5.06 7.87 -7.69
N SER A 14 -4.27 7.27 -8.59
CA SER A 14 -4.07 5.82 -8.65
C SER A 14 -3.37 5.24 -7.42
N TYR A 15 -2.75 6.08 -6.59
CA TYR A 15 -1.99 5.66 -5.41
C TYR A 15 -2.67 6.04 -4.09
N ARG A 16 -3.86 6.66 -4.14
CA ARG A 16 -4.64 6.97 -2.95
C ARG A 16 -5.01 5.69 -2.21
N THR A 17 -5.05 5.75 -0.90
CA THR A 17 -5.59 4.64 -0.10
C THR A 17 -7.10 4.58 -0.25
N ALA A 18 -7.69 3.39 -0.17
CA ALA A 18 -9.13 3.17 -0.02
C ALA A 18 -9.39 1.78 0.58
N ILE A 19 -10.53 1.60 1.23
CA ILE A 19 -11.10 0.29 1.57
C ILE A 19 -12.40 0.16 0.78
N PHE A 20 -12.53 -0.89 -0.02
CA PHE A 20 -13.76 -1.19 -0.76
C PHE A 20 -14.53 -2.28 -0.03
N VAL A 21 -15.82 -2.05 0.21
CA VAL A 21 -16.68 -2.96 0.99
C VAL A 21 -17.87 -3.41 0.15
N SER A 22 -18.21 -4.69 0.24
CA SER A 22 -19.27 -5.32 -0.55
C SER A 22 -20.59 -5.49 0.22
N ASN A 23 -20.56 -5.33 1.54
CA ASN A 23 -21.71 -5.54 2.41
C ASN A 23 -21.62 -4.73 3.72
N PRO A 24 -22.72 -4.61 4.49
CA PRO A 24 -22.74 -3.85 5.75
C PRO A 24 -21.78 -4.39 6.82
N ALA A 25 -21.51 -5.70 6.84
CA ALA A 25 -20.59 -6.28 7.83
C ALA A 25 -19.13 -5.86 7.57
N GLU A 26 -18.70 -5.86 6.30
CA GLU A 26 -17.39 -5.33 5.89
C GLU A 26 -17.27 -3.83 6.17
N ARG A 27 -18.34 -3.05 5.92
CA ARG A 27 -18.38 -1.62 6.25
C ARG A 27 -18.15 -1.39 7.74
N ALA A 28 -18.91 -2.07 8.60
CA ALA A 28 -18.77 -1.94 10.05
C ALA A 28 -17.37 -2.37 10.54
N ALA A 29 -16.79 -3.43 9.97
CA ALA A 29 -15.44 -3.87 10.29
C ALA A 29 -14.38 -2.84 9.87
N ALA A 30 -14.50 -2.28 8.66
CA ALA A 30 -13.59 -1.25 8.16
C ALA A 30 -13.65 0.04 9.00
N GLU A 31 -14.85 0.48 9.37
CA GLU A 31 -15.06 1.65 10.23
C GLU A 31 -14.46 1.44 11.62
N LYS A 32 -14.70 0.27 12.23
CA LYS A 32 -14.10 -0.11 13.51
C LYS A 32 -12.57 -0.13 13.45
N ALA A 33 -12.00 -0.73 12.42
CA ALA A 33 -10.54 -0.79 12.23
C ALA A 33 -9.94 0.61 12.02
N LYS A 34 -10.59 1.45 11.21
CA LYS A 34 -10.20 2.85 11.01
C LYS A 34 -10.23 3.64 12.32
N ALA A 35 -11.30 3.50 13.11
CA ALA A 35 -11.42 4.19 14.40
C ALA A 35 -10.34 3.74 15.40
N ALA A 36 -10.08 2.43 15.50
CA ALA A 36 -9.02 1.89 16.34
C ALA A 36 -7.64 2.42 15.94
N ALA A 37 -7.32 2.39 14.64
CA ALA A 37 -6.07 2.91 14.10
C ALA A 37 -5.91 4.43 14.33
N GLN A 38 -6.99 5.22 14.22
CA GLN A 38 -6.94 6.65 14.55
C GLN A 38 -6.64 6.87 16.03
N SER A 39 -7.25 6.08 16.91
CA SER A 39 -7.02 6.13 18.35
C SER A 39 -5.58 5.77 18.71
N GLU A 40 -5.03 4.72 18.09
CA GLU A 40 -3.65 4.27 18.32
C GLU A 40 -2.62 5.30 17.81
N LEU A 41 -2.86 5.88 16.64
CA LEU A 41 -1.93 6.83 16.04
C LEU A 41 -2.06 8.26 16.57
N GLY A 42 -3.17 8.58 17.25
CA GLY A 42 -3.51 9.96 17.63
C GLY A 42 -3.62 10.90 16.42
N ARG A 43 -3.95 10.36 15.24
CA ARG A 43 -3.95 11.08 13.95
C ARG A 43 -5.20 10.75 13.15
N THR A 44 -5.67 11.73 12.39
CA THR A 44 -6.77 11.52 11.43
C THR A 44 -6.34 10.57 10.31
N ILE A 45 -7.13 9.53 10.06
CA ILE A 45 -6.94 8.62 8.93
C ILE A 45 -7.79 9.09 7.76
N VAL A 46 -7.13 9.39 6.64
CA VAL A 46 -7.76 9.92 5.43
C VAL A 46 -8.23 8.82 4.47
N THR A 47 -7.99 7.55 4.80
CA THR A 47 -8.45 6.42 3.99
C THR A 47 -9.98 6.37 3.92
N PRO A 48 -10.60 6.50 2.73
CA PRO A 48 -12.04 6.40 2.55
C PRO A 48 -12.50 4.94 2.60
N ILE A 49 -13.77 4.74 2.99
CA ILE A 49 -14.47 3.45 2.96
C ILE A 49 -15.58 3.57 1.92
N LEU A 50 -15.36 2.94 0.77
CA LEU A 50 -16.17 3.08 -0.44
C LEU A 50 -16.93 1.78 -0.70
N ASP A 51 -18.11 1.87 -1.31
CA ASP A 51 -18.77 0.67 -1.82
C ASP A 51 -17.94 0.06 -2.96
N ALA A 52 -17.80 -1.26 -2.96
CA ALA A 52 -17.12 -1.96 -4.03
C ALA A 52 -17.86 -1.78 -5.36
N SER A 53 -17.11 -1.46 -6.41
CA SER A 53 -17.58 -1.43 -7.79
C SER A 53 -16.95 -2.57 -8.59
N GLU A 54 -17.21 -2.59 -9.90
CA GLU A 54 -16.52 -3.51 -10.80
C GLU A 54 -14.99 -3.43 -10.61
N PHE A 55 -14.37 -4.62 -10.49
CA PHE A 55 -12.93 -4.77 -10.32
C PHE A 55 -12.34 -5.35 -11.61
N TYR A 56 -11.55 -4.53 -12.31
CA TYR A 56 -10.83 -4.96 -13.50
C TYR A 56 -9.50 -5.59 -13.09
N VAL A 57 -9.33 -6.87 -13.41
CA VAL A 57 -8.10 -7.60 -13.12
C VAL A 57 -6.97 -7.02 -13.98
N ALA A 58 -5.87 -6.61 -13.33
CA ALA A 58 -4.67 -6.15 -14.01
C ALA A 58 -3.99 -7.31 -14.76
N GLU A 59 -3.24 -6.98 -15.80
CA GLU A 59 -2.57 -7.94 -16.68
C GLU A 59 -1.60 -8.86 -15.91
N ASP A 60 -1.37 -10.07 -16.44
CA ASP A 60 -0.59 -11.12 -15.80
C ASP A 60 0.82 -10.66 -15.34
N TYR A 61 1.45 -9.76 -16.09
CA TYR A 61 2.79 -9.27 -15.76
C TYR A 61 2.85 -8.41 -14.49
N HIS A 62 1.70 -7.92 -14.00
CA HIS A 62 1.55 -7.22 -12.72
C HIS A 62 1.33 -8.17 -11.53
N GLN A 63 0.86 -9.38 -11.79
CA GLN A 63 0.58 -10.36 -10.74
C GLN A 63 1.87 -10.89 -10.12
N ASP A 64 1.88 -11.07 -8.79
CA ASP A 64 3.05 -11.54 -8.01
C ASP A 64 4.38 -10.82 -8.33
N TYR A 65 4.33 -9.55 -8.76
CA TYR A 65 5.49 -8.79 -9.25
C TYR A 65 6.69 -8.83 -8.28
N TYR A 66 6.43 -8.67 -6.98
CA TYR A 66 7.47 -8.67 -5.94
C TYR A 66 8.16 -10.02 -5.70
N LYS A 67 7.57 -11.12 -6.20
CA LYS A 67 8.14 -12.48 -6.16
C LYS A 67 8.74 -12.90 -7.50
N SER A 68 8.45 -12.19 -8.58
CA SER A 68 8.81 -12.60 -9.92
C SER A 68 10.32 -12.60 -10.17
N LYS A 69 10.79 -13.67 -10.83
CA LYS A 69 12.18 -13.85 -11.29
C LYS A 69 12.43 -13.30 -12.69
N GLU A 70 11.38 -12.87 -13.40
CA GLU A 70 11.47 -12.30 -14.75
C GLU A 70 12.37 -11.05 -14.76
N LEU A 71 13.16 -10.89 -15.82
CA LEU A 71 14.10 -9.78 -15.93
C LEU A 71 13.44 -8.54 -16.51
N VAL A 72 13.71 -7.39 -15.89
CA VAL A 72 13.43 -6.05 -16.41
C VAL A 72 14.73 -5.31 -16.64
N LEU A 73 14.75 -4.49 -17.68
CA LEU A 73 15.90 -3.63 -17.97
C LEU A 73 15.85 -2.39 -17.07
N THR A 74 16.91 -2.18 -16.30
CA THR A 74 17.07 -0.97 -15.50
C THR A 74 18.27 -0.18 -15.99
N ARG A 75 18.42 1.08 -15.53
CA ARG A 75 19.63 1.89 -15.81
C ARG A 75 20.93 1.21 -15.39
N ARG A 76 20.89 0.25 -14.46
CA ARG A 76 22.06 -0.52 -13.98
C ARG A 76 22.09 -1.95 -14.53
N GLY A 77 21.52 -2.18 -15.71
CA GLY A 77 21.44 -3.47 -16.37
C GLY A 77 20.19 -4.29 -16.00
N PRO A 78 20.08 -5.53 -16.51
CA PRO A 78 18.97 -6.43 -16.22
C PRO A 78 18.88 -6.77 -14.72
N LYS A 79 17.67 -6.75 -14.17
CA LYS A 79 17.37 -7.17 -12.79
C LYS A 79 16.09 -7.99 -12.79
N SER A 80 15.94 -8.93 -11.86
CA SER A 80 14.62 -9.52 -11.65
C SER A 80 13.61 -8.48 -11.18
N LYS A 81 12.33 -8.63 -11.54
CA LYS A 81 11.22 -7.79 -11.04
C LYS A 81 11.25 -7.70 -9.51
N ALA A 82 11.46 -8.81 -8.82
CA ALA A 82 11.63 -8.84 -7.36
C ALA A 82 12.81 -7.97 -6.87
N SER A 83 13.97 -8.04 -7.52
CA SER A 83 15.13 -7.21 -7.15
C SER A 83 14.90 -5.73 -7.44
N ALA A 84 14.28 -5.41 -8.57
CA ALA A 84 13.92 -4.04 -8.93
C ALA A 84 12.92 -3.45 -7.92
N TYR A 85 11.88 -4.21 -7.56
CA TYR A 85 10.89 -3.84 -6.55
C TYR A 85 11.54 -3.58 -5.17
N LYS A 86 12.41 -4.49 -4.70
CA LYS A 86 13.12 -4.31 -3.42
C LYS A 86 13.98 -3.04 -3.41
N PHE A 87 14.68 -2.79 -4.51
CA PHE A 87 15.47 -1.56 -4.66
C PHE A 87 14.58 -0.31 -4.61
N TYR A 88 13.47 -0.31 -5.33
CA TYR A 88 12.49 0.78 -5.33
C TYR A 88 11.91 1.03 -3.94
N ARG A 89 11.42 -0.03 -3.27
CA ARG A 89 10.86 0.03 -1.90
C ARG A 89 11.82 0.69 -0.93
N LYS A 90 13.10 0.29 -0.95
CA LYS A 90 14.15 0.86 -0.10
C LYS A 90 14.43 2.31 -0.45
N ALA A 91 14.58 2.65 -1.73
CA ALA A 91 14.81 4.02 -2.17
C ALA A 91 13.69 4.97 -1.75
N CYS A 92 12.47 4.47 -1.66
CA CYS A 92 11.29 5.21 -1.21
C CYS A 92 11.09 5.25 0.30
N GLN A 93 12.03 4.71 1.09
CA GLN A 93 11.98 4.68 2.55
C GLN A 93 10.65 4.14 3.09
N ARG A 94 10.07 3.16 2.38
CA ARG A 94 8.73 2.66 2.69
C ARG A 94 8.67 2.11 4.11
N ASP A 95 9.63 1.25 4.45
CA ASP A 95 9.69 0.58 5.75
C ASP A 95 9.99 1.57 6.89
N ASP A 96 10.91 2.51 6.66
CA ASP A 96 11.24 3.55 7.64
C ASP A 96 10.03 4.44 7.95
N ARG A 97 9.24 4.81 6.95
CA ARG A 97 8.02 5.61 7.14
C ARG A 97 6.92 4.84 7.86
N ILE A 98 6.82 3.52 7.63
CA ILE A 98 5.90 2.67 8.38
C ILE A 98 6.33 2.59 9.85
N ARG A 99 7.62 2.38 10.13
CA ARG A 99 8.18 2.38 11.50
C ARG A 99 8.03 3.72 12.19
N GLN A 100 8.24 4.84 11.48
CA GLN A 100 8.01 6.18 12.02
C GLN A 100 6.55 6.43 12.43
N LEU A 101 5.61 5.80 11.74
CA LEU A 101 4.19 5.97 12.02
C LEU A 101 3.71 5.05 13.15
N TRP A 102 4.10 3.78 13.12
CA TRP A 102 3.54 2.72 13.97
C TRP A 102 4.49 2.22 15.07
N GLY A 103 5.76 2.64 15.07
CA GLY A 103 6.75 2.14 16.02
C GLY A 103 6.90 0.62 15.96
N ASP A 104 6.87 -0.03 17.13
CA ASP A 104 6.99 -1.49 17.26
C ASP A 104 5.79 -2.24 16.66
N ALA A 105 4.64 -1.57 16.51
CA ALA A 105 3.46 -2.15 15.87
C ALA A 105 3.54 -2.15 14.32
N ALA A 106 4.63 -1.64 13.73
CA ALA A 106 4.82 -1.51 12.29
C ALA A 106 4.65 -2.82 11.53
N PRO A 107 3.51 -3.02 10.84
CA PRO A 107 3.26 -4.29 10.16
C PRO A 107 4.10 -4.35 8.88
N PHE A 108 4.70 -5.51 8.63
CA PHE A 108 5.42 -5.82 7.38
C PHE A 108 6.59 -4.89 7.02
N ALA A 109 7.11 -4.13 7.99
CA ALA A 109 8.32 -3.33 7.85
C ALA A 109 9.55 -4.20 8.15
N SER A 110 10.04 -4.93 7.15
CA SER A 110 11.23 -5.78 7.22
C SER A 110 12.53 -5.08 6.81
#